data_AF-Q7JPG9-F1
#
_entry.id   AF-Q7JPG9-F1
#
_cell.length_a   1.000
_cell.length_b   1.000
_cell.length_c   1.000
_cell.angle_alpha   90.00
_cell.angle_beta   90.00
_cell.angle_gamma   90.00
#
_symmetry.space_group_name_H-M   'P 1'
#
loop_
_entity.id
_entity.type
_entity.pdbx_description
1 polymer ?
#
loop_
_entity_poly.entity_id
_entity_poly.type
_entity_poly.pdbx_seq_one_letter_code
_entity_poly.pdbx_strand_id
1 'polypeptide(L)'
;YVTMGIDLGNLAALRTFRVLRALKTVAIVPGLKTIVGAVIESVKNLRDVIILTMFSLSVFALMGLQIYMGVLTQKCIKKFPLDGSWGNLTDENWDYHNRNSSNWYSEDDGTSFPLCGNISGAGQCDDDYVCLQGFGPNPNYGYTSFDSFGWAFLSAFRLMTQDFWEDLYQLVLRAAGPWHMLFFIVIIFLGSFYLVNLILAIVAMSYDELQKKAEEEEAAEEEAIREAEEAAAAKAAKLEERANAHAQAAADAAAAEEAALHPEMAKSPTYSCISYELFVGGEKGNDDNNKEKMSIRSVEVESES
;
A
#
# COMPACT_ATOMS: atom_id res chain seq x y z
N TYR A 1 -24.45 26.71 -6.87
CA TYR A 1 -24.19 27.96 -6.16
C TYR A 1 -23.00 28.72 -6.75
N VAL A 2 -21.74 28.31 -6.55
CA VAL A 2 -20.58 29.03 -7.14
C VAL A 2 -20.73 29.28 -8.65
N THR A 3 -21.02 28.23 -9.43
CA THR A 3 -21.26 28.31 -10.88
C THR A 3 -22.65 28.87 -11.28
N MET A 4 -23.30 29.64 -10.39
CA MET A 4 -24.60 30.28 -10.63
C MET A 4 -24.60 31.77 -10.23
N GLY A 5 -23.52 32.27 -9.60
CA GLY A 5 -23.45 33.64 -9.06
C GLY A 5 -22.24 34.45 -9.50
N ILE A 6 -21.35 33.90 -10.34
CA ILE A 6 -20.18 34.59 -10.88
C ILE A 6 -19.94 34.07 -12.32
N ASP A 7 -19.84 34.98 -13.30
CA ASP A 7 -19.51 34.65 -14.69
C ASP A 7 -18.00 34.37 -14.87
N LEU A 8 -17.55 33.27 -14.26
CA LEU A 8 -16.19 32.73 -14.40
C LEU A 8 -16.01 31.98 -15.74
N GLY A 9 -16.28 32.66 -16.86
CA GLY A 9 -15.95 32.22 -18.21
C GLY A 9 -16.38 30.79 -18.60
N ASN A 10 -15.60 30.13 -19.45
CA ASN A 10 -15.87 28.76 -19.91
C ASN A 10 -15.41 27.69 -18.92
N LEU A 11 -15.87 27.76 -17.67
CA LEU A 11 -15.64 26.70 -16.66
C LEU A 11 -16.56 25.49 -16.86
N ALA A 12 -16.60 24.97 -18.10
CA ALA A 12 -17.18 23.66 -18.41
C ALA A 12 -16.57 22.54 -17.57
N ALA A 13 -15.28 22.65 -17.22
CA ALA A 13 -14.59 21.75 -16.30
C ALA A 13 -15.26 21.68 -14.90
N LEU A 14 -15.74 22.79 -14.33
CA LEU A 14 -16.46 22.74 -13.05
C LEU A 14 -17.80 21.98 -13.16
N ARG A 15 -18.33 21.78 -14.37
CA ARG A 15 -19.51 20.95 -14.63
C ARG A 15 -19.18 19.45 -14.68
N THR A 16 -17.93 19.00 -14.63
CA THR A 16 -17.61 17.57 -14.43
C THR A 16 -17.67 17.19 -12.96
N PHE A 17 -17.28 18.08 -12.03
CA PHE A 17 -17.32 17.82 -10.58
C PHE A 17 -18.70 17.46 -10.02
N ARG A 18 -19.81 17.73 -10.73
CA ARG A 18 -21.13 17.19 -10.34
C ARG A 18 -21.19 15.66 -10.33
N VAL A 19 -20.29 14.97 -11.05
CA VAL A 19 -20.12 13.52 -11.01
C VAL A 19 -19.64 13.05 -9.63
N LEU A 20 -18.93 13.89 -8.86
CA LEU A 20 -18.56 13.59 -7.47
C LEU A 20 -19.79 13.40 -6.55
N ARG A 21 -20.99 13.82 -6.96
CA ARG A 21 -22.24 13.44 -6.26
C ARG A 21 -22.45 11.91 -6.24
N ALA A 22 -21.94 11.18 -7.22
CA ALA A 22 -21.95 9.71 -7.22
C ALA A 22 -21.14 9.14 -6.05
N LEU A 23 -20.00 9.76 -5.68
CA LEU A 23 -19.20 9.36 -4.51
C LEU A 23 -19.96 9.49 -3.18
N LYS A 24 -21.11 10.19 -3.14
CA LYS A 24 -21.98 10.19 -1.96
C LYS A 24 -22.51 8.77 -1.64
N THR A 25 -22.56 7.84 -2.60
CA THR A 25 -22.92 6.44 -2.31
C THR A 25 -21.93 5.76 -1.36
N VAL A 26 -20.64 6.10 -1.43
CA VAL A 26 -19.58 5.63 -0.50
C VAL A 26 -19.93 5.99 0.95
N ALA A 27 -20.47 7.20 1.17
CA ALA A 27 -20.88 7.67 2.50
C ALA A 27 -22.27 7.16 2.95
N ILE A 28 -23.04 6.54 2.04
CA ILE A 28 -24.40 6.02 2.32
C ILE A 28 -24.39 4.49 2.53
N VAL A 29 -23.53 3.76 1.82
CA VAL A 29 -23.44 2.29 1.87
C VAL A 29 -22.32 1.87 2.84
N PRO A 30 -22.63 1.26 4.01
CA PRO A 30 -21.63 1.01 5.04
C PRO A 30 -20.42 0.19 4.59
N GLY A 31 -20.64 -0.90 3.84
CA GLY A 31 -19.53 -1.73 3.34
C GLY A 31 -18.61 -1.01 2.36
N LEU A 32 -19.16 -0.10 1.53
CA LEU A 32 -18.35 0.69 0.59
C LEU A 32 -17.50 1.75 1.30
N LYS A 33 -18.00 2.31 2.42
CA LYS A 33 -17.20 3.17 3.31
C LYS A 33 -15.98 2.43 3.84
N THR A 34 -16.13 1.18 4.28
CA THR A 34 -15.02 0.35 4.80
C THR A 34 -13.98 0.07 3.71
N ILE A 35 -14.41 -0.34 2.51
CA ILE A 35 -13.51 -0.61 1.38
C ILE A 35 -12.70 0.64 1.00
N VAL A 36 -13.35 1.81 0.87
CA VAL A 36 -12.65 3.06 0.53
C VAL A 36 -11.74 3.54 1.66
N GLY A 37 -12.10 3.27 2.92
CA GLY A 37 -11.22 3.49 4.08
C GLY A 37 -9.93 2.68 3.98
N ALA A 38 -10.03 1.37 3.77
CA ALA A 38 -8.89 0.47 3.62
C ALA A 38 -7.97 0.89 2.46
N VAL A 39 -8.54 1.20 1.28
CA VAL A 39 -7.76 1.67 0.11
C VAL A 39 -6.99 2.97 0.42
N ILE A 40 -7.57 3.89 1.19
CA ILE A 40 -6.89 5.14 1.58
C ILE A 40 -5.77 4.85 2.60
N GLU A 41 -5.95 3.90 3.51
CA GLU A 41 -4.91 3.50 4.47
C GLU A 41 -3.74 2.82 3.75
N SER A 42 -4.01 1.86 2.87
CA SER A 42 -2.98 1.20 2.07
C SER A 42 -2.12 2.20 1.29
N VAL A 43 -2.71 3.26 0.71
CA VAL A 43 -1.97 4.32 -0.01
C VAL A 43 -1.00 5.09 0.91
N LYS A 44 -1.31 5.27 2.20
CA LYS A 44 -0.37 5.89 3.16
C LYS A 44 0.83 4.98 3.40
N ASN A 45 0.59 3.68 3.55
CA ASN A 45 1.65 2.68 3.77
C ASN A 45 2.63 2.64 2.57
N LEU A 46 2.18 3.01 1.37
CA LEU A 46 3.05 3.14 0.19
C LEU A 46 3.84 4.46 0.12
N ARG A 47 3.67 5.41 1.05
CA ARG A 47 4.34 6.73 1.01
C ARG A 47 5.84 6.64 0.75
N ASP A 48 6.55 5.83 1.53
CA ASP A 48 8.02 5.77 1.47
C ASP A 48 8.50 5.00 0.24
N VAL A 49 7.71 4.02 -0.21
CA VAL A 49 7.91 3.35 -1.49
C VAL A 49 7.73 4.35 -2.65
N ILE A 50 6.69 5.20 -2.63
CA ILE A 50 6.43 6.24 -3.64
C ILE A 50 7.52 7.32 -3.65
N ILE A 51 8.07 7.70 -2.50
CA ILE A 51 9.23 8.60 -2.46
C ILE A 51 10.43 7.93 -3.18
N LEU A 52 10.61 6.62 -3.00
CA LEU A 52 11.64 5.86 -3.70
C LEU A 52 11.35 5.64 -5.19
N THR A 53 10.08 5.49 -5.62
CA THR A 53 9.71 5.43 -7.07
C THR A 53 10.14 6.74 -7.74
N MET A 54 9.77 7.87 -7.15
CA MET A 54 10.00 9.19 -7.72
C MET A 54 11.49 9.52 -7.77
N PHE A 55 12.27 9.11 -6.77
CA PHE A 55 13.72 9.27 -6.76
C PHE A 55 14.41 8.42 -7.85
N SER A 56 14.12 7.12 -7.92
CA SER A 56 14.76 6.23 -8.91
C SER A 56 14.39 6.61 -10.35
N LEU A 57 13.10 6.89 -10.61
CA LEU A 57 12.64 7.42 -11.90
C LEU A 57 13.32 8.75 -12.26
N SER A 58 13.53 9.66 -11.29
CA SER A 58 14.23 10.92 -11.56
C SER A 58 15.69 10.72 -11.96
N VAL A 59 16.39 9.75 -11.36
CA VAL A 59 17.77 9.40 -11.74
C VAL A 59 17.83 8.85 -13.17
N PHE A 60 16.92 7.92 -13.52
CA PHE A 60 16.86 7.38 -14.88
C PHE A 60 16.38 8.41 -15.92
N ALA A 61 15.45 9.30 -15.56
CA ALA A 61 14.99 10.39 -16.40
C ALA A 61 16.12 11.39 -16.71
N LEU A 62 16.92 11.77 -15.70
CA LEU A 62 18.09 12.63 -15.90
C LEU A 62 19.16 11.93 -16.75
N MET A 63 19.41 10.64 -16.53
CA MET A 63 20.35 9.86 -17.36
C MET A 63 19.87 9.78 -18.82
N GLY A 64 18.60 9.46 -19.05
CA GLY A 64 18.00 9.41 -20.39
C GLY A 64 18.01 10.77 -21.09
N LEU A 65 17.69 11.86 -20.37
CA LEU A 65 17.80 13.23 -20.86
C LEU A 65 19.22 13.55 -21.35
N GLN A 66 20.26 13.27 -20.55
CA GLN A 66 21.65 13.60 -20.95
C GLN A 66 22.16 12.75 -22.14
N ILE A 67 21.64 11.54 -22.35
CA ILE A 67 22.09 10.64 -23.43
C ILE A 67 21.27 10.83 -24.71
N TYR A 68 19.97 11.15 -24.61
CA TYR A 68 19.03 11.09 -25.74
C TYR A 68 18.36 12.44 -26.10
N MET A 69 18.76 13.56 -25.50
CA MET A 69 18.22 14.89 -25.84
C MET A 69 18.31 15.17 -27.35
N GLY A 70 17.15 15.33 -27.98
CA GLY A 70 16.98 15.57 -29.41
C GLY A 70 17.25 14.35 -30.31
N VAL A 71 17.72 13.21 -29.80
CA VAL A 71 18.07 12.03 -30.63
C VAL A 71 16.84 11.50 -31.38
N LEU A 72 15.65 11.56 -30.77
CA LEU A 72 14.40 11.14 -31.39
C LEU A 72 13.86 12.13 -32.46
N THR A 73 14.52 13.26 -32.68
CA THR A 73 14.25 14.19 -33.80
C THR A 73 15.09 13.92 -35.05
N GLN A 74 15.99 12.92 -35.03
CA GLN A 74 16.89 12.58 -36.14
C GLN A 74 16.13 11.97 -37.32
N LYS A 75 16.16 12.64 -38.49
CA LYS A 75 15.48 12.22 -39.74
C LYS A 75 16.45 12.22 -40.93
N CYS A 76 16.16 11.37 -41.91
CA CYS A 76 16.80 11.41 -43.22
C CYS A 76 16.22 12.58 -44.04
N ILE A 77 17.08 13.52 -44.45
CA ILE A 77 16.72 14.70 -45.25
C ILE A 77 17.53 14.70 -46.54
N LYS A 78 16.90 15.02 -47.68
CA LYS A 78 17.59 15.09 -48.99
C LYS A 78 18.76 16.06 -48.92
N LYS A 79 19.90 15.67 -49.51
CA LYS A 79 21.07 16.55 -49.66
C LYS A 79 20.68 17.86 -50.37
N PHE A 80 21.28 18.97 -49.94
CA PHE A 80 21.03 20.28 -50.55
C PHE A 80 21.48 20.26 -52.02
N PRO A 81 20.59 20.55 -53.00
CA PRO A 81 20.91 20.39 -54.41
C PRO A 81 21.84 21.50 -54.92
N LEU A 82 22.87 21.12 -55.66
CA LEU A 82 23.84 22.06 -56.25
C LEU A 82 23.38 22.67 -57.58
N ASP A 83 22.27 22.21 -58.14
CA ASP A 83 21.70 22.65 -59.43
C ASP A 83 21.02 24.04 -59.37
N GLY A 84 21.12 24.74 -58.23
CA GLY A 84 20.53 26.08 -58.02
C GLY A 84 19.02 26.11 -57.81
N SER A 85 18.35 24.95 -57.76
CA SER A 85 16.89 24.83 -57.58
C SER A 85 16.38 25.37 -56.22
N TRP A 86 17.25 25.42 -55.21
CA TRP A 86 17.01 26.07 -53.90
C TRP A 86 17.90 27.31 -53.70
N GLY A 87 18.34 27.92 -54.80
CA GLY A 87 19.27 29.05 -54.80
C GLY A 87 20.72 28.64 -54.48
N ASN A 88 21.53 29.63 -54.09
CA ASN A 88 22.89 29.38 -53.63
C ASN A 88 22.88 28.75 -52.22
N LEU A 89 23.92 27.97 -51.90
CA LEU A 89 24.14 27.46 -50.56
C LEU A 89 24.45 28.62 -49.59
N THR A 90 23.46 28.95 -48.74
CA THR A 90 23.56 29.87 -47.61
C THR A 90 22.90 29.20 -46.40
N ASP A 91 23.26 29.62 -45.18
CA ASP A 91 22.72 29.03 -43.95
C ASP A 91 21.18 29.12 -43.89
N GLU A 92 20.62 30.23 -44.37
CA GLU A 92 19.17 30.47 -44.46
C GLU A 92 18.48 29.55 -45.48
N ASN A 93 19.04 29.41 -46.69
CA ASN A 93 18.48 28.49 -47.71
C ASN A 93 18.61 27.02 -47.27
N TRP A 94 19.68 26.68 -46.57
CA TRP A 94 19.94 25.33 -46.05
C TRP A 94 18.99 24.96 -44.91
N ASP A 95 18.77 25.87 -43.95
CA ASP A 95 17.80 25.69 -42.88
C ASP A 95 16.36 25.62 -43.43
N TYR A 96 16.00 26.47 -44.40
CA TYR A 96 14.71 26.44 -45.08
C TYR A 96 14.47 25.13 -45.85
N HIS A 97 15.49 24.64 -46.58
CA HIS A 97 15.47 23.32 -47.25
C HIS A 97 15.25 22.18 -46.26
N ASN A 98 15.98 22.19 -45.13
CA ASN A 98 15.89 21.13 -44.13
C ASN A 98 14.60 21.17 -43.28
N ARG A 99 13.96 22.34 -43.12
CA ARG A 99 12.65 22.47 -42.45
C ARG A 99 11.46 22.03 -43.31
N ASN A 100 11.62 21.94 -44.63
CA ASN A 100 10.54 21.52 -45.51
C ASN A 100 10.35 20.00 -45.46
N SER A 101 9.22 19.53 -44.92
CA SER A 101 8.91 18.11 -44.78
C SER A 101 8.84 17.33 -46.09
N SER A 102 8.69 18.01 -47.24
CA SER A 102 8.77 17.41 -48.59
C SER A 102 10.18 16.91 -48.96
N ASN A 103 11.19 17.37 -48.22
CA ASN A 103 12.59 16.94 -48.35
C ASN A 103 12.96 15.82 -47.36
N TRP A 104 12.06 15.43 -46.46
CA TRP A 104 12.30 14.32 -45.53
C TRP A 104 11.94 12.98 -46.19
N TYR A 105 12.64 11.92 -45.80
CA TYR A 105 12.32 10.56 -46.22
C TYR A 105 11.06 10.06 -45.50
N SER A 106 10.15 9.42 -46.24
CA SER A 106 8.96 8.78 -45.69
C SER A 106 8.67 7.48 -46.42
N GLU A 107 8.27 6.45 -45.67
CA GLU A 107 8.00 5.10 -46.20
C GLU A 107 6.53 5.00 -46.68
N ASP A 108 5.56 5.50 -45.90
CA ASP A 108 4.11 5.43 -46.21
C ASP A 108 3.50 6.80 -46.58
N ASP A 109 3.71 7.28 -47.81
CA ASP A 109 3.03 8.46 -48.40
C ASP A 109 3.01 9.72 -47.50
N GLY A 110 4.12 9.98 -46.81
CA GLY A 110 4.29 11.11 -45.87
C GLY A 110 3.72 10.89 -44.46
N THR A 111 3.15 9.73 -44.16
CA THR A 111 2.55 9.39 -42.85
C THR A 111 3.60 9.06 -41.79
N SER A 112 4.69 8.40 -42.20
CA SER A 112 5.75 7.87 -41.34
C SER A 112 7.12 8.46 -41.74
N PHE A 113 7.82 9.09 -40.79
CA PHE A 113 9.19 9.59 -40.97
C PHE A 113 10.15 8.77 -40.09
N PRO A 114 10.81 7.73 -40.64
CA PRO A 114 11.66 6.84 -39.85
C PRO A 114 12.85 7.58 -39.22
N LEU A 115 13.35 7.03 -38.12
CA LEU A 115 14.57 7.51 -37.48
C LEU A 115 15.81 6.96 -38.19
N CYS A 116 16.91 7.69 -38.04
CA CYS A 116 18.23 7.35 -38.56
C CYS A 116 19.30 7.70 -37.52
N GLY A 117 20.53 7.23 -37.73
CA GLY A 117 21.69 7.62 -36.94
C GLY A 117 22.99 7.52 -37.71
N ASN A 118 23.97 8.37 -37.37
CA ASN A 118 25.31 8.37 -37.98
C ASN A 118 26.28 7.37 -37.32
N ILE A 119 25.81 6.53 -36.39
CA ILE A 119 26.59 5.54 -35.64
C ILE A 119 26.48 4.17 -36.32
N SER A 120 27.55 3.37 -36.29
CA SER A 120 27.55 2.02 -36.87
C SER A 120 26.48 1.11 -36.26
N GLY A 121 25.60 0.58 -37.12
CA GLY A 121 24.45 -0.24 -36.71
C GLY A 121 23.19 0.55 -36.30
N ALA A 122 23.21 1.88 -36.37
CA ALA A 122 21.99 2.68 -36.36
C ALA A 122 21.26 2.59 -37.72
N GLY A 123 20.05 3.15 -37.79
CA GLY A 123 19.27 3.23 -39.03
C GLY A 123 19.95 4.11 -40.07
N GLN A 124 20.22 3.55 -41.24
CA GLN A 124 20.84 4.26 -42.35
C GLN A 124 19.79 4.98 -43.22
N CYS A 125 20.26 5.97 -43.99
CA CYS A 125 19.48 6.66 -45.01
C CYS A 125 19.97 6.22 -46.40
N ASP A 126 19.11 6.35 -47.42
CA ASP A 126 19.50 6.17 -48.82
C ASP A 126 20.57 7.19 -49.27
N ASP A 127 21.32 6.87 -50.32
CA ASP A 127 22.50 7.64 -50.77
C ASP A 127 22.23 9.12 -51.09
N ASP A 128 21.00 9.53 -51.44
CA ASP A 128 20.64 10.93 -51.71
C ASP A 128 20.28 11.74 -50.45
N TYR A 129 20.25 11.10 -49.28
CA TYR A 129 19.84 11.68 -48.01
C TYR A 129 21.01 11.81 -47.02
N VAL A 130 20.81 12.60 -45.97
CA VAL A 130 21.70 12.75 -44.81
C VAL A 130 20.88 12.69 -43.53
N CYS A 131 21.41 12.07 -42.48
CA CYS A 131 20.76 12.01 -41.18
C CYS A 131 21.05 13.29 -40.38
N LEU A 132 20.01 14.09 -40.11
CA LEU A 132 20.10 15.37 -39.42
C LEU A 132 19.17 15.43 -38.20
N GLN A 133 19.68 16.03 -37.12
CA GLN A 133 18.99 16.21 -35.84
C GLN A 133 18.31 17.59 -35.76
N GLY A 134 17.20 17.69 -35.02
CA GLY A 134 16.55 18.96 -34.66
C GLY A 134 15.52 19.49 -35.66
N PHE A 135 15.32 18.83 -36.80
CA PHE A 135 14.36 19.24 -37.83
C PHE A 135 13.02 18.50 -37.75
N GLY A 136 13.05 17.19 -37.47
CA GLY A 136 11.84 16.36 -37.42
C GLY A 136 11.08 16.45 -36.11
N PRO A 137 9.74 16.28 -36.12
CA PRO A 137 8.97 16.11 -34.89
C PRO A 137 9.33 14.78 -34.21
N ASN A 138 9.27 14.76 -32.88
CA ASN A 138 9.43 13.56 -32.08
C ASN A 138 8.30 12.54 -32.36
N PRO A 139 8.56 11.21 -32.23
CA PRO A 139 7.56 10.16 -32.46
C PRO A 139 6.30 10.28 -31.59
N ASN A 140 5.25 9.58 -32.00
CA ASN A 140 3.98 9.46 -31.28
C ASN A 140 3.39 10.83 -30.90
N TYR A 141 3.13 11.66 -31.92
CA TYR A 141 2.62 13.04 -31.79
C TYR A 141 3.47 13.98 -30.91
N GLY A 142 4.76 13.68 -30.76
CA GLY A 142 5.70 14.41 -29.92
C GLY A 142 5.76 13.96 -28.45
N TYR A 143 4.91 13.00 -28.04
CA TYR A 143 4.86 12.52 -26.65
C TYR A 143 6.03 11.58 -26.29
N THR A 144 6.70 10.98 -27.28
CA THR A 144 7.86 10.12 -27.07
C THR A 144 9.15 10.90 -27.34
N SER A 145 9.73 11.49 -26.29
CA SER A 145 10.98 12.26 -26.37
C SER A 145 11.78 12.23 -25.06
N PHE A 146 13.06 12.57 -25.14
CA PHE A 146 13.95 12.76 -23.99
C PHE A 146 14.43 14.22 -23.87
N ASP A 147 13.75 15.16 -24.54
CA ASP A 147 14.24 16.53 -24.76
C ASP A 147 14.00 17.47 -23.57
N SER A 148 13.15 17.05 -22.64
CA SER A 148 12.88 17.75 -21.38
C SER A 148 12.71 16.75 -20.25
N PHE A 149 12.96 17.18 -19.01
CA PHE A 149 12.81 16.31 -17.83
C PHE A 149 11.41 15.67 -17.73
N GLY A 150 10.35 16.38 -18.13
CA GLY A 150 8.97 15.85 -18.08
C GLY A 150 8.75 14.68 -19.04
N TRP A 151 9.19 14.81 -20.30
CA TRP A 151 9.07 13.73 -21.29
C TRP A 151 10.06 12.59 -21.03
N ALA A 152 11.27 12.91 -20.56
CA ALA A 152 12.24 11.91 -20.11
C ALA A 152 11.73 11.11 -18.89
N PHE A 153 11.01 11.76 -17.97
CA PHE A 153 10.38 11.10 -16.81
C PHE A 153 9.21 10.21 -17.23
N LEU A 154 8.34 10.68 -18.12
CA LEU A 154 7.26 9.85 -18.68
C LEU A 154 7.83 8.63 -19.44
N SER A 155 8.91 8.83 -20.20
CA SER A 155 9.61 7.76 -20.92
C SER A 155 10.27 6.77 -19.95
N ALA A 156 10.93 7.25 -18.89
CA ALA A 156 11.49 6.39 -17.84
C ALA A 156 10.41 5.60 -17.08
N PHE A 157 9.25 6.21 -16.83
CA PHE A 157 8.09 5.54 -16.23
C PHE A 157 7.56 4.43 -17.14
N ARG A 158 7.34 4.71 -18.43
CA ARG A 158 6.93 3.73 -19.46
C ARG A 158 7.87 2.54 -19.53
N LEU A 159 9.19 2.77 -19.43
CA LEU A 159 10.19 1.70 -19.38
C LEU A 159 10.14 0.92 -18.06
N MET A 160 9.97 1.58 -16.91
CA MET A 160 9.83 0.90 -15.62
C MET A 160 8.57 0.01 -15.56
N THR A 161 7.43 0.48 -16.08
CA THR A 161 6.18 -0.31 -16.15
C THR A 161 6.13 -1.32 -17.30
N GLN A 162 7.16 -1.35 -18.15
CA GLN A 162 7.25 -2.22 -19.33
C GLN A 162 6.04 -2.06 -20.28
N ASP A 163 5.50 -0.84 -20.41
CA ASP A 163 4.32 -0.55 -21.22
C ASP A 163 4.71 -0.15 -22.66
N PHE A 164 4.44 -1.03 -23.63
CA PHE A 164 4.82 -0.87 -25.04
C PHE A 164 6.31 -0.46 -25.21
N TRP A 165 7.17 -0.92 -24.31
CA TRP A 165 8.55 -0.42 -24.15
C TRP A 165 9.46 -0.76 -25.33
N GLU A 166 9.10 -1.79 -26.09
CA GLU A 166 9.82 -2.31 -27.25
C GLU A 166 9.80 -1.35 -28.45
N ASP A 167 8.79 -0.49 -28.58
CA ASP A 167 8.75 0.61 -29.55
C ASP A 167 9.80 1.68 -29.21
N LEU A 168 9.81 2.16 -27.97
CA LEU A 168 10.80 3.14 -27.51
C LEU A 168 12.24 2.60 -27.59
N TYR A 169 12.42 1.31 -27.26
CA TYR A 169 13.68 0.59 -27.44
C TYR A 169 14.12 0.57 -28.92
N GLN A 170 13.25 0.16 -29.85
CA GLN A 170 13.56 0.13 -31.28
C GLN A 170 13.84 1.52 -31.86
N LEU A 171 13.05 2.53 -31.48
CA LEU A 171 13.26 3.93 -31.89
C LEU A 171 14.63 4.46 -31.45
N VAL A 172 15.01 4.23 -30.18
CA VAL A 172 16.30 4.68 -29.66
C VAL A 172 17.46 3.88 -30.26
N LEU A 173 17.36 2.56 -30.45
CA LEU A 173 18.41 1.78 -31.11
C LEU A 173 18.56 2.16 -32.61
N ARG A 174 17.47 2.53 -33.30
CA ARG A 174 17.55 3.00 -34.69
C ARG A 174 18.17 4.40 -34.81
N ALA A 175 18.10 5.25 -33.78
CA ALA A 175 18.74 6.57 -33.79
C ALA A 175 20.16 6.57 -33.19
N ALA A 176 20.35 6.01 -32.00
CA ALA A 176 21.62 6.01 -31.26
C ALA A 176 22.53 4.79 -31.55
N GLY A 177 22.00 3.74 -32.17
CA GLY A 177 22.74 2.51 -32.46
C GLY A 177 22.66 1.43 -31.36
N PRO A 178 23.15 0.21 -31.65
CA PRO A 178 22.84 -1.00 -30.87
C PRO A 178 23.45 -1.02 -29.45
N TRP A 179 24.56 -0.31 -29.21
CA TRP A 179 25.21 -0.25 -27.89
C TRP A 179 24.31 0.33 -26.80
N HIS A 180 23.33 1.15 -27.17
CA HIS A 180 22.36 1.72 -26.24
C HIS A 180 21.41 0.68 -25.63
N MET A 181 21.40 -0.57 -26.12
CA MET A 181 20.78 -1.72 -25.46
C MET A 181 21.20 -1.85 -23.99
N LEU A 182 22.43 -1.49 -23.63
CA LEU A 182 22.90 -1.52 -22.23
C LEU A 182 22.10 -0.60 -21.30
N PHE A 183 21.67 0.58 -21.76
CA PHE A 183 20.80 1.46 -20.99
C PHE A 183 19.44 0.80 -20.73
N PHE A 184 18.85 0.18 -21.75
CA PHE A 184 17.58 -0.54 -21.63
C PHE A 184 17.68 -1.77 -20.73
N ILE A 185 18.77 -2.55 -20.82
CA ILE A 185 19.04 -3.66 -19.89
C ILE A 185 19.09 -3.14 -18.45
N VAL A 186 19.85 -2.08 -18.18
CA VAL A 186 20.00 -1.53 -16.82
C VAL A 186 18.67 -1.00 -16.27
N ILE A 187 17.91 -0.20 -17.02
CA ILE A 187 16.63 0.35 -16.55
C ILE A 187 15.53 -0.71 -16.45
N ILE A 188 15.48 -1.71 -17.35
CA ILE A 188 14.50 -2.79 -17.29
C ILE A 188 14.81 -3.74 -16.12
N PHE A 189 16.05 -4.15 -15.90
CA PHE A 189 16.38 -4.99 -14.74
C PHE A 189 16.17 -4.24 -13.42
N LEU A 190 16.73 -3.04 -13.26
CA LEU A 190 16.56 -2.28 -12.01
C LEU A 190 15.10 -1.87 -11.80
N GLY A 191 14.38 -1.48 -12.86
CA GLY A 191 12.96 -1.10 -12.81
C GLY A 191 12.02 -2.27 -12.52
N SER A 192 12.24 -3.44 -13.11
CA SER A 192 11.42 -4.64 -12.85
C SER A 192 11.72 -5.26 -11.48
N PHE A 193 12.98 -5.37 -11.06
CA PHE A 193 13.30 -5.73 -9.67
C PHE A 193 12.71 -4.72 -8.68
N TYR A 194 12.72 -3.43 -9.01
CA TYR A 194 12.09 -2.40 -8.20
C TYR A 194 10.56 -2.55 -8.13
N LEU A 195 9.86 -2.85 -9.23
CA LEU A 195 8.43 -3.15 -9.21
C LEU A 195 8.09 -4.43 -8.44
N VAL A 196 8.92 -5.48 -8.56
CA VAL A 196 8.76 -6.71 -7.76
C VAL A 196 8.93 -6.40 -6.27
N ASN A 197 9.94 -5.60 -5.89
CA ASN A 197 10.13 -5.17 -4.51
C ASN A 197 8.98 -4.30 -3.99
N LEU A 198 8.39 -3.45 -4.85
CA LEU A 198 7.19 -2.66 -4.55
C LEU A 198 5.98 -3.56 -4.31
N ILE A 199 5.77 -4.59 -5.13
CA ILE A 199 4.69 -5.58 -4.94
C ILE A 199 4.91 -6.41 -3.67
N LEU A 200 6.14 -6.88 -3.42
CA LEU A 200 6.48 -7.62 -2.21
C LEU A 200 6.26 -6.77 -0.94
N ALA A 201 6.62 -5.48 -0.98
CA ALA A 201 6.37 -4.56 0.13
C ALA A 201 4.87 -4.31 0.35
N ILE A 202 4.06 -4.14 -0.72
CA ILE A 202 2.60 -4.06 -0.62
C ILE A 202 2.04 -5.31 0.06
N VAL A 203 2.41 -6.49 -0.43
CA VAL A 203 1.91 -7.77 0.08
C VAL A 203 2.30 -7.95 1.55
N ALA A 204 3.57 -7.74 1.90
CA ALA A 204 4.05 -7.82 3.29
C ALA A 204 3.30 -6.86 4.22
N MET A 205 3.24 -5.55 3.91
CA MET A 205 2.51 -4.60 4.75
C MET A 205 1.02 -4.92 4.89
N SER A 206 0.38 -5.40 3.82
CA SER A 206 -1.03 -5.82 3.88
C SER A 206 -1.24 -7.11 4.68
N TYR A 207 -0.24 -8.00 4.71
CA TYR A 207 -0.26 -9.23 5.50
C TYR A 207 -0.07 -8.91 6.98
N ASP A 208 0.92 -8.07 7.32
CA ASP A 208 1.18 -7.59 8.69
C ASP A 208 -0.04 -6.84 9.25
N GLU A 209 -0.69 -5.98 8.45
CA GLU A 209 -1.90 -5.24 8.83
C GLU A 209 -3.11 -6.18 9.06
N LEU A 210 -3.26 -7.21 8.23
CA LEU A 210 -4.30 -8.25 8.40
C LEU A 210 -4.05 -9.13 9.64
N GLN A 211 -2.81 -9.58 9.85
CA GLN A 211 -2.46 -10.44 10.98
C GLN A 211 -2.62 -9.69 12.29
N LYS A 212 -2.07 -8.47 12.39
CA LYS A 212 -2.25 -7.60 13.56
C LYS A 212 -3.73 -7.35 13.87
N LYS A 213 -4.57 -7.12 12.85
CA LYS A 213 -6.00 -6.92 13.06
C LYS A 213 -6.69 -8.17 13.60
N ALA A 214 -6.29 -9.37 13.16
CA ALA A 214 -6.82 -10.62 13.71
C ALA A 214 -6.42 -10.80 15.19
N GLU A 215 -5.17 -10.51 15.54
CA GLU A 215 -4.67 -10.53 16.93
C GLU A 215 -5.42 -9.50 17.82
N GLU A 216 -5.71 -8.30 17.31
CA GLU A 216 -6.52 -7.28 18.02
C GLU A 216 -8.01 -7.68 18.16
N GLU A 217 -8.56 -8.48 17.25
CA GLU A 217 -9.95 -8.95 17.27
C GLU A 217 -10.11 -10.16 18.23
N GLU A 218 -9.18 -11.12 18.20
CA GLU A 218 -9.12 -12.28 19.11
C GLU A 218 -8.93 -11.86 20.58
N ALA A 219 -8.01 -10.93 20.85
CA ALA A 219 -7.80 -10.40 22.21
C ALA A 219 -9.02 -9.66 22.78
N ALA A 220 -9.82 -9.02 21.91
CA ALA A 220 -11.07 -8.36 22.31
C ALA A 220 -12.20 -9.37 22.59
N GLU A 221 -12.24 -10.50 21.87
CA GLU A 221 -13.18 -11.59 22.17
C GLU A 221 -12.82 -12.30 23.49
N GLU A 222 -11.53 -12.58 23.77
CA GLU A 222 -11.09 -13.14 25.06
C GLU A 222 -11.46 -12.23 26.25
N GLU A 223 -11.24 -10.92 26.14
CA GLU A 223 -11.59 -9.97 27.19
C GLU A 223 -13.11 -9.90 27.42
N ALA A 224 -13.91 -9.89 26.34
CA ALA A 224 -15.36 -9.92 26.44
C ALA A 224 -15.92 -11.22 27.05
N ILE A 225 -15.28 -12.37 26.78
CA ILE A 225 -15.62 -13.65 27.41
C ILE A 225 -15.30 -13.59 28.91
N ARG A 226 -14.11 -13.12 29.30
CA ARG A 226 -13.69 -13.00 30.70
C ARG A 226 -14.62 -12.09 31.50
N GLU A 227 -14.99 -10.92 30.97
CA GLU A 227 -15.99 -10.03 31.60
C GLU A 227 -17.36 -10.69 31.73
N ALA A 228 -17.79 -11.49 30.73
CA ALA A 228 -19.05 -12.21 30.78
C ALA A 228 -19.06 -13.32 31.84
N GLU A 229 -17.94 -14.06 32.00
CA GLU A 229 -17.77 -15.08 33.03
C GLU A 229 -17.75 -14.48 34.45
N GLU A 230 -16.96 -13.42 34.68
CA GLU A 230 -16.94 -12.70 35.95
C GLU A 230 -18.33 -12.14 36.31
N ALA A 231 -19.03 -11.55 35.33
CA ALA A 231 -20.39 -11.04 35.50
C ALA A 231 -21.44 -12.17 35.68
N ALA A 232 -21.17 -13.40 35.23
CA ALA A 232 -22.01 -14.57 35.49
C ALA A 232 -21.77 -15.11 36.91
N ALA A 233 -20.50 -15.30 37.31
CA ALA A 233 -20.11 -15.73 38.65
C ALA A 233 -20.65 -14.76 39.73
N ALA A 234 -20.51 -13.45 39.53
CA ALA A 234 -21.03 -12.43 40.43
C ALA A 234 -22.57 -12.39 40.52
N LYS A 235 -23.29 -12.90 39.50
CA LYS A 235 -24.76 -13.10 39.55
C LYS A 235 -25.11 -14.39 40.29
N ALA A 236 -24.37 -15.47 40.04
CA ALA A 236 -24.57 -16.77 40.71
C ALA A 236 -24.38 -16.64 42.23
N ALA A 237 -23.26 -16.04 42.68
CA ALA A 237 -22.99 -15.82 44.10
C ALA A 237 -24.08 -14.99 44.80
N LYS A 238 -24.63 -13.95 44.14
CA LYS A 238 -25.77 -13.16 44.66
C LYS A 238 -27.10 -13.93 44.65
N LEU A 239 -27.22 -14.97 43.83
CA LEU A 239 -28.38 -15.86 43.83
C LEU A 239 -28.28 -16.87 44.98
N GLU A 240 -27.09 -17.43 45.23
CA GLU A 240 -26.81 -18.30 46.38
C GLU A 240 -26.91 -17.56 47.71
N GLU A 241 -26.37 -16.33 47.81
CA GLU A 241 -26.52 -15.47 48.99
C GLU A 241 -28.00 -15.23 49.33
N ARG A 242 -28.83 -14.94 48.31
CA ARG A 242 -30.29 -14.82 48.46
C ARG A 242 -30.96 -16.15 48.84
N ALA A 243 -30.55 -17.26 48.24
CA ALA A 243 -31.10 -18.58 48.56
C ALA A 243 -30.80 -18.97 50.01
N ASN A 244 -29.57 -18.74 50.47
CA ASN A 244 -29.14 -18.99 51.84
C ASN A 244 -29.87 -18.07 52.83
N ALA A 245 -30.02 -16.78 52.52
CA ALA A 245 -30.80 -15.85 53.35
C ALA A 245 -32.29 -16.23 53.42
N HIS A 246 -32.89 -16.71 52.32
CA HIS A 246 -34.26 -17.24 52.33
C HIS A 246 -34.37 -18.55 53.11
N ALA A 247 -33.38 -19.44 53.03
CA ALA A 247 -33.34 -20.69 53.79
C ALA A 247 -33.19 -20.44 55.30
N GLN A 248 -32.34 -19.48 55.70
CA GLN A 248 -32.23 -19.02 57.09
C GLN A 248 -33.55 -18.41 57.57
N ALA A 249 -34.13 -17.47 56.84
CA ALA A 249 -35.41 -16.86 57.22
C ALA A 249 -36.57 -17.89 57.30
N ALA A 250 -36.55 -18.95 56.49
CA ALA A 250 -37.50 -20.05 56.58
C ALA A 250 -37.25 -20.97 57.80
N ALA A 251 -35.98 -21.23 58.14
CA ALA A 251 -35.60 -21.97 59.34
C ALA A 251 -35.94 -21.19 60.62
N ASP A 252 -35.67 -19.88 60.66
CA ASP A 252 -36.03 -18.99 61.76
C ASP A 252 -37.56 -18.92 61.94
N ALA A 253 -38.32 -18.87 60.84
CA ALA A 253 -39.79 -18.92 60.88
C ALA A 253 -40.31 -20.27 61.40
N ALA A 254 -39.74 -21.39 60.94
CA ALA A 254 -40.10 -22.72 61.43
C ALA A 254 -39.75 -22.92 62.91
N ALA A 255 -38.60 -22.42 63.37
CA ALA A 255 -38.21 -22.43 64.78
C ALA A 255 -39.11 -21.54 65.64
N ALA A 256 -39.59 -20.41 65.11
CA ALA A 256 -40.58 -19.57 65.77
C ALA A 256 -41.97 -20.23 65.84
N GLU A 257 -42.36 -21.01 64.83
CA GLU A 257 -43.60 -21.80 64.83
C GLU A 257 -43.53 -22.99 65.79
N GLU A 258 -42.39 -23.70 65.85
CA GLU A 258 -42.13 -24.76 66.84
C GLU A 258 -42.14 -24.19 68.28
N ALA A 259 -41.49 -23.05 68.51
CA ALA A 259 -41.50 -22.35 69.80
C ALA A 259 -42.90 -21.82 70.18
N ALA A 260 -43.77 -21.52 69.21
CA ALA A 260 -45.17 -21.16 69.46
C ALA A 260 -46.05 -22.38 69.81
N LEU A 261 -45.66 -23.59 69.39
CA LEU A 261 -46.41 -24.83 69.62
C LEU A 261 -46.18 -25.44 71.01
N HIS A 262 -45.03 -25.15 71.65
CA HIS A 262 -44.66 -25.67 72.97
C HIS A 262 -44.26 -24.58 74.00
N PRO A 263 -45.24 -23.90 74.63
CA PRO A 263 -44.99 -23.07 75.80
C PRO A 263 -44.68 -23.92 77.04
N GLU A 264 -43.71 -23.47 77.84
CA GLU A 264 -43.13 -24.12 79.03
C GLU A 264 -42.44 -25.49 78.82
N MET A 265 -41.11 -25.50 79.00
CA MET A 265 -40.54 -25.86 80.29
C MET A 265 -39.09 -25.36 80.45
N ALA A 266 -38.85 -24.51 81.45
CA ALA A 266 -37.51 -24.07 81.82
C ALA A 266 -37.12 -24.57 83.22
N LYS A 267 -36.09 -25.43 83.31
CA LYS A 267 -35.28 -25.68 84.51
C LYS A 267 -33.99 -26.45 84.17
N SER A 268 -33.01 -26.35 85.08
CA SER A 268 -31.59 -26.73 84.94
C SER A 268 -31.08 -27.13 86.35
N PRO A 269 -29.87 -27.71 86.58
CA PRO A 269 -28.89 -28.40 85.72
C PRO A 269 -28.41 -29.79 86.31
N THR A 270 -27.32 -30.35 85.74
CA THR A 270 -26.24 -31.18 86.36
C THR A 270 -26.16 -32.72 86.19
N TYR A 271 -24.89 -33.21 86.26
CA TYR A 271 -24.33 -34.59 86.39
C TYR A 271 -24.05 -35.48 85.15
N SER A 272 -22.75 -35.51 84.76
CA SER A 272 -21.82 -36.67 84.53
C SER A 272 -22.35 -38.05 84.07
N CYS A 273 -21.71 -38.89 83.23
CA CYS A 273 -20.32 -39.09 82.74
C CYS A 273 -20.38 -39.67 81.29
N ILE A 274 -19.43 -39.51 80.35
CA ILE A 274 -18.12 -40.24 80.21
C ILE A 274 -18.33 -41.77 80.26
N SER A 275 -18.00 -42.64 79.29
CA SER A 275 -17.09 -42.66 78.10
C SER A 275 -17.61 -43.74 77.08
N TYR A 276 -16.98 -44.26 76.00
CA TYR A 276 -15.58 -44.32 75.49
C TYR A 276 -15.55 -44.61 73.94
N GLU A 277 -14.44 -44.23 73.29
CA GLU A 277 -13.75 -44.74 72.06
C GLU A 277 -14.40 -45.58 70.93
N LEU A 278 -14.03 -45.23 69.67
CA LEU A 278 -12.95 -45.91 68.93
C LEU A 278 -12.28 -45.00 67.86
N PHE A 279 -10.93 -45.05 67.77
CA PHE A 279 -9.95 -44.66 66.72
C PHE A 279 -10.41 -43.96 65.41
N VAL A 280 -9.65 -43.02 64.80
CA VAL A 280 -8.17 -42.88 64.67
C VAL A 280 -7.70 -41.41 64.87
N GLY A 281 -6.43 -41.18 65.23
CA GLY A 281 -5.79 -39.84 65.31
C GLY A 281 -5.63 -39.13 63.95
N GLY A 282 -5.13 -37.89 63.84
CA GLY A 282 -4.19 -37.14 64.70
C GLY A 282 -2.88 -36.88 63.91
N GLU A 283 -2.24 -35.71 63.91
CA GLU A 283 -2.33 -34.55 64.81
C GLU A 283 -2.03 -33.20 64.09
N LYS A 284 -2.44 -32.07 64.71
CA LYS A 284 -1.85 -30.70 64.71
C LYS A 284 -1.67 -29.98 63.34
N GLY A 285 -1.82 -28.66 63.21
CA GLY A 285 -1.69 -27.56 64.19
C GLY A 285 -0.26 -26.95 64.10
N ASN A 286 -0.04 -25.64 64.12
CA ASN A 286 -0.91 -24.49 64.37
C ASN A 286 -0.35 -23.23 63.63
N ASP A 287 -1.08 -22.11 63.67
CA ASP A 287 -0.72 -20.75 63.22
C ASP A 287 0.77 -20.37 63.29
N ASP A 288 1.29 -19.58 62.33
CA ASP A 288 1.16 -18.11 62.41
C ASP A 288 1.55 -17.36 61.11
N ASN A 289 1.38 -16.04 61.12
CA ASN A 289 1.55 -15.08 60.04
C ASN A 289 3.03 -14.76 59.73
N ASN A 290 3.35 -14.41 58.48
CA ASN A 290 3.68 -13.01 58.08
C ASN A 290 4.42 -12.88 56.72
N LYS A 291 3.75 -12.24 55.75
CA LYS A 291 4.25 -11.24 54.77
C LYS A 291 5.79 -11.00 54.67
N GLU A 292 6.42 -11.31 53.53
CA GLU A 292 6.96 -10.31 52.55
C GLU A 292 7.77 -10.89 51.36
N LYS A 293 7.45 -10.38 50.15
CA LYS A 293 8.33 -9.95 49.03
C LYS A 293 9.42 -10.86 48.39
N MET A 294 9.31 -10.86 47.05
CA MET A 294 10.38 -10.63 46.04
C MET A 294 11.29 -11.77 45.54
N SER A 295 11.11 -12.04 44.23
CA SER A 295 12.10 -11.78 43.16
C SER A 295 13.17 -12.84 42.81
N ILE A 296 12.97 -13.43 41.62
CA ILE A 296 14.00 -13.72 40.58
C ILE A 296 15.22 -14.55 41.02
N ARG A 297 15.32 -15.78 40.53
CA ARG A 297 16.24 -16.11 39.41
C ARG A 297 15.88 -17.42 38.70
N SER A 298 16.25 -17.51 37.43
CA SER A 298 16.24 -18.72 36.60
C SER A 298 17.34 -19.71 36.94
N VAL A 299 17.13 -20.98 36.57
CA VAL A 299 18.12 -21.84 35.91
C VAL A 299 17.35 -22.86 35.03
N GLU A 300 18.05 -23.48 34.10
CA GLU A 300 17.55 -24.19 32.91
C GLU A 300 18.28 -25.55 32.79
N VAL A 301 17.81 -26.43 31.90
CA VAL A 301 18.45 -27.70 31.46
C VAL A 301 18.40 -28.91 32.41
N GLU A 302 17.59 -29.91 32.01
CA GLU A 302 17.90 -31.35 31.84
C GLU A 302 16.76 -31.90 30.96
N SER A 303 16.89 -32.33 29.69
CA SER A 303 17.88 -33.12 28.94
C SER A 303 17.74 -34.65 29.13
N GLU A 304 16.81 -35.28 28.40
CA GLU A 304 16.82 -36.73 28.16
C GLU A 304 16.21 -37.11 26.80
N SER A 305 16.84 -38.08 26.13
CA SER A 305 16.51 -38.78 24.87
C SER A 305 15.98 -37.96 23.67
#